data_AF-A0A7X2TDG1-F1
#
_entry.id   AF-A0A7X2TDG1-F1
#
_cell.length_a   1.000
_cell.length_b   1.000
_cell.length_c   1.000
_cell.angle_alpha   90.00
_cell.angle_beta   90.00
_cell.angle_gamma   90.00
#
_symmetry.space_group_name_H-M   'P 1'
#
loop_
_entity.id
_entity.type
_entity.pdbx_description
1 polymer ?
#
loop_
_entity_poly.entity_id
_entity_poly.type
_entity_poly.pdbx_seq_one_letter_code
_entity_poly.pdbx_strand_id
1 'polypeptide(L)'
;MDRETALREFQSVTADRRESYRMQIALCLAKHKEELEEVIHEASRKLGQQMKALKKEYVSFLYGSVLKSDVIQNKYRFYFHAMTLQWYLDDEPAEAYVDADTILRPFVELRENLTDEVKKYNGKVNQYDIWKLLFEELSYLDAVIAGILRYQLQDWERKEIFSDLTLSPYWIFKWGEYRGQTQFVLATDRVPKEKGIWEEEIRKAKQDKEALVFSYWYQGEYEKSRLHKLDMRFSVFEQCRLTGICLEQCNMEGCRFPDSRISCASFEGSNLTGADFTRCELEQVSFTGTELTGTKFRSEQVPFLNLTPDQLQDAILVREETA
;
A
#
# COMPACT_ATOMS: atom_id res chain seq x y z
N MET A 1 -6.78 -43.76 -13.60
CA MET A 1 -6.66 -42.50 -12.85
C MET A 1 -8.05 -41.97 -12.55
N ASP A 2 -8.44 -41.94 -11.27
CA ASP A 2 -9.66 -41.28 -10.80
C ASP A 2 -9.52 -39.75 -10.84
N ARG A 3 -10.60 -39.03 -10.52
CA ARG A 3 -10.62 -37.56 -10.53
C ARG A 3 -9.64 -36.94 -9.53
N GLU A 4 -9.52 -37.51 -8.35
CA GLU A 4 -8.69 -36.96 -7.29
C GLU A 4 -7.20 -37.05 -7.63
N THR A 5 -6.78 -38.20 -8.14
CA THR A 5 -5.42 -38.43 -8.65
C THR A 5 -5.11 -37.51 -9.83
N ALA A 6 -6.05 -37.36 -10.77
CA ALA A 6 -5.92 -36.44 -11.90
C ALA A 6 -5.75 -34.98 -11.45
N LEU A 7 -6.51 -34.54 -10.44
CA LEU A 7 -6.41 -33.18 -9.91
C LEU A 7 -5.06 -32.95 -9.20
N ARG A 8 -4.59 -33.92 -8.40
CA ARG A 8 -3.28 -33.82 -7.73
C ARG A 8 -2.14 -33.77 -8.74
N GLU A 9 -2.18 -34.61 -9.77
CA GLU A 9 -1.20 -34.58 -10.84
C GLU A 9 -1.22 -33.24 -11.60
N PHE A 10 -2.42 -32.75 -11.94
CA PHE A 10 -2.57 -31.44 -12.58
C PHE A 10 -1.99 -30.30 -11.74
N GLN A 11 -2.28 -30.28 -10.43
CA GLN A 11 -1.72 -29.29 -9.50
C GLN A 11 -0.19 -29.36 -9.40
N SER A 12 0.36 -30.57 -9.42
CA SER A 12 1.81 -30.80 -9.42
C SER A 12 2.47 -30.29 -10.70
N VAL A 13 1.95 -30.68 -11.87
CA VAL A 13 2.49 -30.30 -13.19
C VAL A 13 2.36 -28.80 -13.45
N THR A 14 1.36 -28.14 -12.85
CA THR A 14 1.13 -26.70 -13.02
C THR A 14 1.78 -25.85 -11.93
N ALA A 15 2.42 -26.46 -10.92
CA ALA A 15 3.09 -25.73 -9.84
C ALA A 15 4.17 -24.79 -10.37
N ASP A 16 5.09 -25.30 -11.19
CA ASP A 16 6.18 -24.52 -11.80
C ASP A 16 5.65 -23.33 -12.63
N ARG A 17 4.50 -23.49 -13.27
CA ARG A 17 3.87 -22.43 -14.08
C ARG A 17 3.33 -21.31 -13.20
N ARG A 18 2.75 -21.64 -12.03
CA ARG A 18 2.28 -20.65 -11.06
C ARG A 18 3.45 -19.94 -10.39
N GLU A 19 4.52 -20.65 -10.06
CA GLU A 19 5.74 -20.02 -9.53
C GLU A 19 6.36 -19.07 -10.55
N SER A 20 6.46 -19.49 -11.82
CA SER A 20 6.92 -18.63 -12.91
C SER A 20 6.03 -17.39 -13.08
N TYR A 21 4.70 -17.57 -13.03
CA TYR A 21 3.75 -16.46 -13.04
C TYR A 21 4.02 -15.46 -11.91
N ARG A 22 4.18 -15.92 -10.66
CA ARG A 22 4.42 -15.03 -9.51
C ARG A 22 5.66 -14.16 -9.70
N MET A 23 6.74 -14.74 -10.22
CA MET A 23 7.96 -13.99 -10.55
C MET A 23 7.70 -12.97 -11.67
N GLN A 24 7.05 -13.39 -12.76
CA GLN A 24 6.78 -12.54 -13.91
C GLN A 24 5.85 -11.37 -13.59
N ILE A 25 4.77 -11.60 -12.84
CA ILE A 25 3.81 -10.56 -12.48
C ILE A 25 4.42 -9.54 -11.53
N ALA A 26 5.25 -9.97 -10.58
CA ALA A 26 5.98 -9.06 -9.70
C ALA A 26 6.93 -8.14 -10.49
N LEU A 27 7.70 -8.71 -11.43
CA LEU A 27 8.57 -7.94 -12.31
C LEU A 27 7.78 -7.02 -13.26
N CYS A 28 6.66 -7.51 -13.80
CA CYS A 28 5.79 -6.73 -14.66
C CYS A 28 5.24 -5.50 -13.92
N LEU A 29 4.67 -5.69 -12.74
CA LEU A 29 4.14 -4.60 -11.93
C LEU A 29 5.22 -3.62 -11.48
N ALA A 30 6.40 -4.10 -11.10
CA ALA A 30 7.52 -3.23 -10.74
C ALA A 30 7.99 -2.35 -11.91
N LYS A 31 7.94 -2.88 -13.14
CA LYS A 31 8.25 -2.15 -14.38
C LYS A 31 7.16 -1.17 -14.80
N HIS A 32 5.90 -1.45 -14.48
CA HIS A 32 4.74 -0.64 -14.87
C HIS A 32 4.12 0.09 -13.67
N LYS A 33 4.94 0.47 -12.69
CA LYS A 33 4.48 1.16 -11.48
C LYS A 33 3.89 2.55 -11.79
N GLU A 34 4.43 3.25 -12.79
CA GLU A 34 3.89 4.53 -13.28
C GLU A 34 2.56 4.35 -14.02
N GLU A 35 2.40 3.26 -14.79
CA GLU A 35 1.12 2.92 -15.42
C GLU A 35 0.06 2.61 -14.35
N LEU A 36 0.44 1.86 -13.32
CA LEU A 36 -0.44 1.57 -12.19
C LEU A 36 -0.86 2.85 -11.44
N GLU A 37 0.03 3.83 -11.28
CA GLU A 37 -0.29 5.15 -10.74
C GLU A 37 -1.29 5.91 -11.62
N GLU A 38 -1.08 5.95 -12.94
CA GLU A 38 -2.02 6.59 -13.87
C GLU A 38 -3.39 5.90 -13.85
N VAL A 39 -3.44 4.58 -13.64
CA VAL A 39 -4.71 3.87 -13.44
C VAL A 39 -5.45 4.38 -12.20
N ILE A 40 -4.75 4.62 -11.08
CA ILE A 40 -5.37 5.22 -9.88
C ILE A 40 -5.86 6.64 -10.17
N HIS A 41 -5.08 7.43 -10.90
CA HIS A 41 -5.42 8.79 -11.27
C HIS A 41 -6.66 8.84 -12.21
N GLU A 42 -6.75 7.95 -13.19
CA GLU A 42 -7.93 7.79 -14.04
C GLU A 42 -9.15 7.32 -13.23
N ALA A 43 -8.98 6.37 -12.31
CA ALA A 43 -10.05 5.91 -11.44
C ALA A 43 -10.59 7.06 -10.57
N SER A 44 -9.70 7.87 -9.99
CA SER A 44 -10.03 9.08 -9.24
C SER A 44 -10.87 10.06 -10.05
N ARG A 45 -10.48 10.36 -11.29
CA ARG A 45 -11.26 11.20 -12.23
C ARG A 45 -12.67 10.65 -12.46
N LYS A 46 -12.78 9.36 -12.80
CA LYS A 46 -14.07 8.70 -13.08
C LYS A 46 -14.98 8.69 -11.85
N LEU A 47 -14.43 8.37 -10.69
CA LEU A 47 -15.14 8.38 -9.41
C LEU A 47 -15.61 9.79 -9.05
N GLY A 48 -14.77 10.81 -9.23
CA GLY A 48 -15.14 12.21 -8.98
C GLY A 48 -16.33 12.68 -9.83
N GLN A 49 -16.38 12.28 -11.10
CA GLN A 49 -17.52 12.55 -11.98
C GLN A 49 -18.80 11.87 -11.47
N GLN A 50 -18.71 10.60 -11.07
CA GLN A 50 -19.86 9.86 -10.54
C GLN A 50 -20.34 10.42 -9.20
N MET A 51 -19.44 10.75 -8.29
CA MET A 51 -19.74 11.37 -7.00
C MET A 51 -20.53 12.67 -7.18
N LYS A 52 -20.13 13.51 -8.14
CA LYS A 52 -20.86 14.74 -8.51
C LYS A 52 -22.27 14.43 -9.04
N ALA A 53 -22.42 13.42 -9.89
CA ALA A 53 -23.72 13.01 -10.41
C ALA A 53 -24.66 12.49 -9.30
N LEU A 54 -24.11 11.74 -8.35
CA LEU A 54 -24.81 11.19 -7.18
C LEU A 54 -24.99 12.22 -6.04
N LYS A 55 -24.48 13.46 -6.21
CA LYS A 55 -24.50 14.53 -5.20
C LYS A 55 -23.89 14.11 -3.86
N LYS A 56 -22.84 13.29 -3.90
CA LYS A 56 -22.10 12.88 -2.71
C LYS A 56 -21.07 13.93 -2.34
N GLU A 57 -21.04 14.30 -1.07
CA GLU A 57 -20.21 15.42 -0.59
C GLU A 57 -18.73 15.06 -0.46
N TYR A 58 -18.40 13.86 0.01
CA TYR A 58 -17.01 13.46 0.25
C TYR A 58 -16.81 11.95 0.19
N VAL A 59 -15.57 11.52 -0.08
CA VAL A 59 -15.11 10.12 0.00
C VAL A 59 -14.38 9.90 1.31
N SER A 60 -14.74 8.81 1.99
CA SER A 60 -14.05 8.34 3.21
C SER A 60 -13.44 6.95 3.02
N PHE A 61 -14.03 6.15 2.14
CA PHE A 61 -13.52 4.81 1.85
C PHE A 61 -13.36 4.64 0.35
N LEU A 62 -12.13 4.39 -0.09
CA LEU A 62 -11.80 4.01 -1.44
C LEU A 62 -11.29 2.57 -1.45
N TYR A 63 -11.75 1.79 -2.43
CA TYR A 63 -11.35 0.40 -2.60
C TYR A 63 -10.99 0.14 -4.06
N GLY A 64 -9.92 -0.61 -4.28
CA GLY A 64 -9.52 -1.15 -5.58
C GLY A 64 -9.49 -2.68 -5.55
N SER A 65 -9.91 -3.31 -6.64
CA SER A 65 -10.01 -4.76 -6.74
C SER A 65 -9.90 -5.28 -8.18
N VAL A 66 -9.40 -6.50 -8.33
CA VAL A 66 -9.61 -7.31 -9.54
C VAL A 66 -10.85 -8.17 -9.35
N LEU A 67 -11.92 -7.91 -10.10
CA LEU A 67 -13.16 -8.68 -9.95
C LEU A 67 -13.03 -10.09 -10.55
N LYS A 68 -13.33 -11.10 -9.74
CA LYS A 68 -13.45 -12.50 -10.20
C LYS A 68 -14.45 -12.64 -11.35
N SER A 69 -15.54 -11.88 -11.34
CA SER A 69 -16.53 -11.86 -12.42
C SER A 69 -15.96 -11.32 -13.73
N ASP A 70 -15.12 -10.28 -13.69
CA ASP A 70 -14.47 -9.73 -14.88
C ASP A 70 -13.45 -10.73 -15.42
N VAL A 71 -12.68 -11.39 -14.55
CA VAL A 71 -11.75 -12.46 -14.93
C VAL A 71 -12.46 -13.62 -15.64
N ILE A 72 -13.61 -14.08 -15.12
CA ILE A 72 -14.44 -15.12 -15.76
C ILE A 72 -14.94 -14.66 -17.14
N GLN A 73 -15.29 -13.38 -17.27
CA GLN A 73 -15.78 -12.79 -18.51
C GLN A 73 -14.67 -12.35 -19.49
N ASN A 74 -13.40 -12.64 -19.19
CA ASN A 74 -12.25 -12.21 -19.97
C ASN A 74 -12.13 -10.68 -20.12
N LYS A 75 -12.49 -9.94 -19.06
CA LYS A 75 -12.29 -8.50 -18.96
C LYS A 75 -11.12 -8.22 -18.03
N TYR A 76 -10.12 -7.46 -18.49
CA TYR A 76 -8.89 -7.18 -17.74
C TYR A 76 -8.83 -5.73 -17.35
N ARG A 77 -9.48 -5.43 -16.24
CA ARG A 77 -9.65 -4.07 -15.73
C ARG A 77 -9.70 -4.10 -14.23
N PHE A 78 -9.31 -3.00 -13.62
CA PHE A 78 -9.49 -2.80 -12.19
C PHE A 78 -10.82 -2.14 -11.92
N TYR A 79 -11.45 -2.60 -10.85
CA TYR A 79 -12.67 -2.05 -10.32
C TYR A 79 -12.35 -1.21 -9.10
N PHE A 80 -12.90 0.00 -9.07
CA PHE A 80 -12.80 0.90 -7.94
C PHE A 80 -14.17 1.26 -7.44
N HIS A 81 -14.31 1.40 -6.13
CA HIS A 81 -15.50 2.00 -5.56
C HIS A 81 -15.18 2.92 -4.38
N ALA A 82 -15.91 4.02 -4.32
CA ALA A 82 -15.79 5.07 -3.34
C ALA A 82 -17.11 5.25 -2.57
N MET A 83 -16.98 5.36 -1.25
CA MET A 83 -18.10 5.46 -0.31
C MET A 83 -17.85 6.57 0.71
N THR A 84 -18.96 7.11 1.22
CA THR A 84 -18.97 8.11 2.30
C THR A 84 -18.81 7.45 3.68
N LEU A 85 -18.79 8.23 4.77
CA LEU A 85 -18.83 7.70 6.14
C LEU A 85 -20.09 6.86 6.43
N GLN A 86 -21.18 7.07 5.69
CA GLN A 86 -22.43 6.32 5.83
C GLN A 86 -22.38 4.97 5.09
N TRP A 87 -21.19 4.42 4.83
CA TRP A 87 -20.92 3.24 3.99
C TRP A 87 -21.90 2.05 4.13
N TYR A 88 -22.49 1.83 5.31
CA TYR A 88 -23.48 0.76 5.55
C TYR A 88 -24.86 1.07 4.96
N LEU A 89 -25.20 2.35 4.82
CA LEU A 89 -26.46 2.89 4.29
C LEU A 89 -26.27 3.53 2.89
N ASP A 90 -25.10 3.36 2.29
CA ASP A 90 -24.78 3.93 0.98
C ASP A 90 -25.30 2.98 -0.13
N ASP A 91 -26.54 3.19 -0.54
CA ASP A 91 -27.24 2.34 -1.52
C ASP A 91 -26.74 2.56 -2.97
N GLU A 92 -25.97 3.61 -3.24
CA GLU A 92 -25.46 3.97 -4.56
C GLU A 92 -23.97 4.33 -4.51
N PRO A 93 -23.04 3.37 -4.25
CA PRO A 93 -21.61 3.66 -4.24
C PRO A 93 -21.15 4.25 -5.58
N ALA A 94 -20.17 5.15 -5.54
CA ALA A 94 -19.52 5.56 -6.78
C ALA A 94 -18.57 4.46 -7.22
N GLU A 95 -18.63 4.05 -8.48
CA GLU A 95 -17.93 2.93 -9.08
C GLU A 95 -17.20 3.38 -10.36
N ALA A 96 -16.01 2.86 -10.57
CA ALA A 96 -15.24 3.09 -11.78
C ALA A 96 -14.54 1.80 -12.23
N TYR A 97 -14.39 1.68 -13.55
CA TYR A 97 -13.59 0.65 -14.18
C TYR A 97 -12.49 1.30 -15.00
N VAL A 98 -11.26 0.79 -14.85
CA VAL A 98 -10.10 1.25 -15.61
C VAL A 98 -9.40 0.04 -16.21
N ASP A 99 -9.16 0.08 -17.52
CA ASP A 99 -8.54 -1.03 -18.24
C ASP A 99 -7.09 -1.22 -17.79
N ALA A 100 -6.66 -2.49 -17.70
CA ALA A 100 -5.37 -2.88 -17.14
C ALA A 100 -4.78 -4.06 -17.91
N ASP A 101 -5.03 -4.15 -19.22
CA ASP A 101 -4.61 -5.26 -20.08
C ASP A 101 -3.10 -5.52 -20.01
N THR A 102 -2.28 -4.46 -20.04
CA THR A 102 -0.81 -4.58 -19.97
C THR A 102 -0.38 -5.21 -18.64
N ILE A 103 -0.91 -4.69 -17.53
CA ILE A 103 -0.55 -5.10 -16.17
C ILE A 103 -1.02 -6.53 -15.90
N LEU A 104 -2.21 -6.88 -16.36
CA LEU A 104 -2.82 -8.19 -16.14
C LEU A 104 -2.37 -9.24 -17.17
N ARG A 105 -1.53 -8.87 -18.15
CA ARG A 105 -1.08 -9.77 -19.22
C ARG A 105 -0.47 -11.08 -18.70
N PRO A 106 0.45 -11.10 -17.72
CA PRO A 106 1.00 -12.37 -17.21
C PRO A 106 -0.08 -13.28 -16.60
N PHE A 107 -1.15 -12.71 -16.04
CA PHE A 107 -2.27 -13.48 -15.50
C PHE A 107 -3.11 -14.12 -16.62
N VAL A 108 -3.30 -13.41 -17.74
CA VAL A 108 -3.94 -13.95 -18.95
C VAL A 108 -3.17 -15.16 -19.46
N GLU A 109 -1.85 -15.03 -19.57
CA GLU A 109 -0.95 -16.07 -20.05
C GLU A 109 -0.95 -17.29 -19.11
N LEU A 110 -0.98 -17.09 -17.79
CA LEU A 110 -1.15 -18.20 -16.85
C LEU A 110 -2.44 -18.98 -17.13
N ARG A 111 -3.57 -18.29 -17.28
CA ARG A 111 -4.85 -18.96 -17.55
C ARG A 111 -4.83 -19.74 -18.85
N GLU A 112 -4.29 -19.16 -19.93
CA GLU A 112 -4.16 -19.85 -21.23
C GLU A 112 -3.36 -21.14 -21.08
N ASN A 113 -2.21 -21.06 -20.40
CA ASN A 113 -1.37 -22.22 -20.10
C ASN A 113 -2.10 -23.30 -19.26
N LEU A 114 -2.90 -22.91 -18.26
CA LEU A 114 -3.68 -23.86 -17.46
C LEU A 114 -4.80 -24.50 -18.28
N THR A 115 -5.46 -23.71 -19.14
CA THR A 115 -6.56 -24.18 -19.99
C THR A 115 -6.08 -25.19 -21.01
N ASP A 116 -4.89 -24.99 -21.57
CA ASP A 116 -4.27 -25.93 -22.49
C ASP A 116 -3.85 -27.23 -21.80
N GLU A 117 -3.39 -27.16 -20.55
CA GLU A 117 -3.00 -28.34 -19.78
C GLU A 117 -4.20 -29.21 -19.39
N VAL A 118 -5.34 -28.61 -19.05
CA VAL A 118 -6.57 -29.35 -18.68
C VAL A 118 -7.05 -30.27 -19.80
N LYS A 119 -6.78 -29.94 -21.07
CA LYS A 119 -7.15 -30.77 -22.24
C LYS A 119 -6.61 -32.21 -22.14
N LYS A 120 -5.50 -32.44 -21.43
CA LYS A 120 -4.87 -33.76 -21.26
C LYS A 120 -5.62 -34.69 -20.29
N TYR A 121 -6.53 -34.14 -19.47
CA TYR A 121 -7.19 -34.87 -18.39
C TYR A 121 -8.58 -35.41 -18.74
N ASN A 122 -9.00 -35.33 -20.02
CA ASN A 122 -10.24 -35.92 -20.55
C ASN A 122 -11.48 -35.63 -19.67
N GLY A 123 -11.63 -34.38 -19.23
CA GLY A 123 -12.77 -33.91 -18.42
C GLY A 123 -12.73 -34.26 -16.92
N LYS A 124 -11.70 -34.98 -16.45
CA LYS A 124 -11.51 -35.26 -15.02
C LYS A 124 -11.09 -34.02 -14.23
N VAL A 125 -10.38 -33.11 -14.90
CA VAL A 125 -10.13 -31.73 -14.47
C VAL A 125 -10.99 -30.84 -15.35
N ASN A 126 -11.64 -29.83 -14.77
CA ASN A 126 -12.58 -28.97 -15.49
C ASN A 126 -12.27 -27.48 -15.26
N GLN A 127 -13.06 -26.60 -15.88
CA GLN A 127 -12.87 -25.15 -15.76
C GLN A 127 -13.00 -24.62 -14.32
N TYR A 128 -13.83 -25.22 -13.47
CA TYR A 128 -13.94 -24.81 -12.07
C TYR A 128 -12.64 -25.05 -11.29
N ASP A 129 -11.93 -26.15 -11.62
CA ASP A 129 -10.63 -26.43 -11.02
C ASP A 129 -9.59 -25.37 -11.42
N ILE A 130 -9.62 -24.90 -12.68
CA ILE A 130 -8.78 -23.80 -13.17
C ILE A 130 -9.12 -22.50 -12.43
N TRP A 131 -10.40 -22.15 -12.33
CA TRP A 131 -10.82 -20.91 -11.65
C TRP A 131 -10.38 -20.89 -10.20
N LYS A 132 -10.47 -22.02 -9.50
CA LYS A 132 -9.98 -22.12 -8.13
C LYS A 132 -8.49 -21.77 -8.03
N LEU A 133 -7.64 -22.35 -8.89
CA LEU A 133 -6.21 -22.04 -8.91
C LEU A 133 -5.94 -20.57 -9.27
N LEU A 134 -6.64 -20.03 -10.26
CA LEU A 134 -6.47 -18.63 -10.66
C LEU A 134 -6.88 -17.65 -9.55
N PHE A 135 -7.96 -17.95 -8.81
CA PHE A 135 -8.39 -17.12 -7.69
C PHE A 135 -7.43 -17.17 -6.50
N GLU A 136 -6.71 -18.28 -6.30
CA GLU A 136 -5.59 -18.32 -5.34
C GLU A 136 -4.46 -17.38 -5.77
N GLU A 137 -4.16 -17.30 -7.07
CA GLU A 137 -3.14 -16.40 -7.61
C GLU A 137 -3.57 -14.92 -7.63
N LEU A 138 -4.88 -14.61 -7.68
CA LEU A 138 -5.38 -13.24 -7.54
C LEU A 138 -5.02 -12.63 -6.18
N SER A 139 -5.09 -13.40 -5.09
CA SER A 139 -4.71 -12.90 -3.76
C SER A 139 -3.23 -12.51 -3.71
N TYR A 140 -2.36 -13.22 -4.43
CA TYR A 140 -0.95 -12.85 -4.57
C TYR A 140 -0.81 -11.56 -5.38
N LEU A 141 -1.50 -11.46 -6.52
CA LEU A 141 -1.53 -10.25 -7.35
C LEU A 141 -1.97 -9.03 -6.53
N ASP A 142 -3.05 -9.14 -5.76
CA ASP A 142 -3.57 -8.08 -4.91
C ASP A 142 -2.54 -7.62 -3.87
N ALA A 143 -1.80 -8.55 -3.26
CA ALA A 143 -0.75 -8.23 -2.31
C ALA A 143 0.42 -7.48 -2.96
N VAL A 144 0.83 -7.88 -4.17
CA VAL A 144 1.90 -7.20 -4.93
C VAL A 144 1.46 -5.80 -5.35
N ILE A 145 0.24 -5.65 -5.89
CA ILE A 145 -0.32 -4.33 -6.25
C ILE A 145 -0.37 -3.41 -5.03
N ALA A 146 -0.94 -3.88 -3.91
CA ALA A 146 -1.02 -3.09 -2.68
C ALA A 146 0.37 -2.66 -2.19
N GLY A 147 1.36 -3.56 -2.26
CA GLY A 147 2.75 -3.26 -1.90
C GLY A 147 3.35 -2.14 -2.75
N ILE A 148 3.16 -2.18 -4.07
CA ILE A 148 3.68 -1.15 -4.98
C ILE A 148 2.95 0.18 -4.77
N LEU A 149 1.62 0.15 -4.67
CA LEU A 149 0.80 1.34 -4.48
C LEU A 149 1.14 2.10 -3.19
N ARG A 150 1.47 1.40 -2.09
CA ARG A 150 1.89 2.06 -0.83
C ARG A 150 3.07 3.00 -1.03
N TYR A 151 4.00 2.65 -1.91
CA TYR A 151 5.18 3.45 -2.21
C TYR A 151 4.93 4.47 -3.33
N GLN A 152 4.19 4.11 -4.39
CA GLN A 152 3.85 5.04 -5.47
C GLN A 152 2.98 6.20 -5.00
N LEU A 153 2.08 5.93 -4.04
CA LEU A 153 1.15 6.93 -3.52
C LEU A 153 1.68 7.66 -2.28
N GLN A 154 2.98 7.62 -1.97
CA GLN A 154 3.52 8.37 -0.82
C GLN A 154 3.41 9.89 -0.99
N ASP A 155 3.46 10.39 -2.21
CA ASP A 155 3.42 11.80 -2.59
C ASP A 155 2.17 12.14 -3.41
N TRP A 156 1.09 11.37 -3.20
CA TRP A 156 -0.19 11.49 -3.92
C TRP A 156 -0.75 12.91 -3.97
N GLU A 157 -0.52 13.75 -2.94
CA GLU A 157 -0.96 15.16 -2.93
C GLU A 157 -0.15 16.02 -3.89
N ARG A 158 1.17 15.87 -3.90
CA ARG A 158 2.04 16.60 -4.82
C ARG A 158 1.77 16.20 -6.27
N LYS A 159 1.43 14.92 -6.48
CA LYS A 159 1.05 14.35 -7.77
C LYS A 159 -0.41 14.61 -8.15
N GLU A 160 -1.20 15.22 -7.27
CA GLU A 160 -2.62 15.54 -7.49
C GLU A 160 -3.49 14.31 -7.86
N ILE A 161 -3.09 13.10 -7.47
CA ILE A 161 -3.73 11.82 -7.88
C ILE A 161 -5.23 11.78 -7.52
N PHE A 162 -5.59 12.35 -6.37
CA PHE A 162 -6.96 12.36 -5.86
C PHE A 162 -7.64 13.73 -5.95
N SER A 163 -7.12 14.64 -6.77
CA SER A 163 -7.61 16.04 -6.85
C SER A 163 -9.07 16.17 -7.35
N ASP A 164 -9.55 15.22 -8.16
CA ASP A 164 -10.94 15.17 -8.62
C ASP A 164 -11.94 14.66 -7.56
N LEU A 165 -11.44 14.11 -6.45
CA LEU A 165 -12.25 13.66 -5.33
C LEU A 165 -12.31 14.72 -4.23
N THR A 166 -13.50 14.95 -3.70
CA THR A 166 -13.63 15.63 -2.41
C THR A 166 -13.39 14.59 -1.32
N LEU A 167 -12.28 14.69 -0.59
CA LEU A 167 -11.88 13.74 0.44
C LEU A 167 -12.27 14.26 1.83
N SER A 168 -12.79 13.39 2.71
CA SER A 168 -12.97 13.76 4.11
C SER A 168 -11.62 13.85 4.85
N PRO A 169 -11.53 14.57 5.99
CA PRO A 169 -10.29 14.64 6.77
C PRO A 169 -9.76 13.27 7.20
N TYR A 170 -10.68 12.32 7.43
CA TYR A 170 -10.38 10.91 7.60
C TYR A 170 -10.81 10.16 6.34
N TRP A 171 -9.88 9.59 5.60
CA TRP A 171 -10.19 8.68 4.52
C TRP A 171 -9.12 7.60 4.35
N ILE A 172 -9.54 6.46 3.82
CA ILE A 172 -8.66 5.31 3.62
C ILE A 172 -8.78 4.78 2.20
N PHE A 173 -7.66 4.27 1.68
CA PHE A 173 -7.61 3.49 0.44
C PHE A 173 -7.14 2.07 0.74
N LYS A 174 -7.96 1.11 0.35
CA LYS A 174 -7.66 -0.32 0.49
C LYS A 174 -7.64 -1.02 -0.86
N TRP A 175 -6.83 -2.06 -0.97
CA TRP A 175 -6.76 -2.90 -2.15
C TRP A 175 -6.95 -4.38 -1.77
N GLY A 176 -7.71 -5.12 -2.56
CA GLY A 176 -7.83 -6.57 -2.41
C GLY A 176 -9.12 -7.14 -2.99
N GLU A 177 -9.59 -8.23 -2.40
CA GLU A 177 -10.78 -8.92 -2.86
C GLU A 177 -12.05 -8.11 -2.57
N TYR A 178 -12.89 -7.90 -3.59
CA TYR A 178 -14.17 -7.25 -3.44
C TYR A 178 -15.06 -7.99 -2.42
N ARG A 179 -15.49 -7.27 -1.38
CA ARG A 179 -16.23 -7.83 -0.23
C ARG A 179 -15.52 -8.99 0.49
N GLY A 180 -14.20 -9.06 0.35
CA GLY A 180 -13.35 -10.09 0.95
C GLY A 180 -12.21 -9.46 1.75
N GLN A 181 -11.06 -10.12 1.72
CA GLN A 181 -9.86 -9.62 2.39
C GLN A 181 -9.27 -8.45 1.61
N THR A 182 -8.95 -7.38 2.34
CA THR A 182 -8.34 -6.17 1.77
C THR A 182 -7.19 -5.72 2.65
N GLN A 183 -6.24 -5.01 2.06
CA GLN A 183 -5.10 -4.45 2.76
C GLN A 183 -5.11 -2.93 2.62
N PHE A 184 -4.57 -2.23 3.63
CA PHE A 184 -4.34 -0.80 3.52
C PHE A 184 -3.27 -0.52 2.46
N VAL A 185 -3.56 0.49 1.64
CA VAL A 185 -2.61 1.15 0.76
C VAL A 185 -2.26 2.52 1.33
N LEU A 186 -3.27 3.24 1.81
CA LEU A 186 -3.12 4.56 2.39
C LEU A 186 -4.22 4.81 3.43
N ALA A 187 -3.88 5.58 4.45
CA ALA A 187 -4.82 6.09 5.44
C ALA A 187 -4.48 7.54 5.77
N THR A 188 -5.50 8.34 6.01
CA THR A 188 -5.38 9.72 6.51
C THR A 188 -6.31 9.93 7.70
N ASP A 189 -5.87 10.78 8.62
CA ASP A 189 -6.67 11.24 9.74
C ASP A 189 -6.22 12.66 10.12
N ARG A 190 -6.69 13.66 9.36
CA ARG A 190 -6.40 15.08 9.61
C ARG A 190 -7.27 15.68 10.72
N VAL A 191 -7.57 14.88 11.74
CA VAL A 191 -8.24 15.33 12.96
C VAL A 191 -7.18 15.40 14.07
N PRO A 192 -6.91 16.60 14.62
CA PRO A 192 -5.99 16.73 15.75
C PRO A 192 -6.44 15.87 16.93
N LYS A 193 -5.51 15.12 17.51
CA LYS A 193 -5.81 14.20 18.62
C LYS A 193 -5.69 14.89 19.96
N GLU A 194 -6.53 14.49 20.90
CA GLU A 194 -6.47 14.98 22.28
C GLU A 194 -5.19 14.51 23.00
N LYS A 195 -4.81 15.23 24.06
CA LYS A 195 -3.68 14.84 24.92
C LYS A 195 -3.97 13.48 25.56
N GLY A 196 -2.96 12.62 25.64
CA GLY A 196 -3.08 11.28 26.24
C GLY A 196 -3.37 10.15 25.24
N ILE A 197 -3.89 10.47 24.05
CA ILE A 197 -4.17 9.47 23.01
C ILE A 197 -2.87 8.80 22.54
N TRP A 198 -1.76 9.54 22.44
CA TRP A 198 -0.46 8.98 22.09
C TRP A 198 -0.02 7.89 23.07
N GLU A 199 -0.06 8.16 24.38
CA GLU A 199 0.30 7.19 25.41
C GLU A 199 -0.67 6.00 25.47
N GLU A 200 -1.94 6.22 25.15
CA GLU A 200 -2.95 5.17 25.06
C GLU A 200 -2.66 4.22 23.88
N GLU A 201 -2.42 4.76 22.69
CA GLU A 201 -2.10 3.96 21.50
C GLU A 201 -0.78 3.21 21.65
N ILE A 202 0.24 3.82 22.28
CA ILE A 202 1.48 3.09 22.64
C ILE A 202 1.18 1.92 23.59
N ARG A 203 0.26 2.10 24.55
CA ARG A 203 -0.12 1.03 25.47
C ARG A 203 -0.86 -0.10 24.75
N LYS A 204 -1.77 0.25 23.83
CA LYS A 204 -2.47 -0.70 22.96
C LYS A 204 -1.50 -1.46 22.08
N ALA A 205 -0.51 -0.78 21.49
CA ALA A 205 0.51 -1.36 20.61
C ALA A 205 1.33 -2.48 21.24
N LYS A 206 1.41 -2.53 22.59
CA LYS A 206 2.07 -3.62 23.32
C LYS A 206 1.26 -4.91 23.35
N GLN A 207 -0.07 -4.82 23.16
CA GLN A 207 -0.99 -5.95 23.16
C GLN A 207 -1.41 -6.31 21.73
N ASP A 208 -1.66 -5.29 20.92
CA ASP A 208 -2.01 -5.41 19.51
C ASP A 208 -0.87 -4.84 18.66
N LYS A 209 -0.12 -5.73 18.00
CA LYS A 209 1.04 -5.33 17.18
C LYS A 209 0.65 -4.49 15.98
N GLU A 210 -0.60 -4.52 15.53
CA GLU A 210 -1.04 -3.77 14.36
C GLU A 210 -1.63 -2.39 14.72
N ALA A 211 -1.76 -2.06 16.00
CA ALA A 211 -2.44 -0.84 16.46
C ALA A 211 -1.83 0.45 15.89
N LEU A 212 -0.52 0.49 15.68
CA LEU A 212 0.17 1.65 15.12
C LEU A 212 0.45 1.53 13.63
N VAL A 213 0.14 0.40 12.98
CA VAL A 213 0.36 0.22 11.54
C VAL A 213 -0.67 1.08 10.79
N PHE A 214 -0.21 1.90 9.84
CA PHE A 214 -1.02 2.94 9.17
C PHE A 214 -1.64 3.99 10.11
N SER A 215 -1.10 4.15 11.34
CA SER A 215 -1.56 5.21 12.23
C SER A 215 -1.24 6.60 11.67
N TYR A 216 -2.10 7.57 11.95
CA TYR A 216 -1.96 8.91 11.41
C TYR A 216 -2.08 9.94 12.53
N TRP A 217 -1.09 10.81 12.60
CA TRP A 217 -0.91 11.81 13.64
C TRP A 217 -0.81 13.17 12.95
N TYR A 218 -1.75 14.06 13.25
CA TYR A 218 -1.88 15.36 12.60
C TYR A 218 -1.75 16.49 13.61
N GLN A 219 -0.86 17.44 13.35
CA GLN A 219 -0.67 18.66 14.17
C GLN A 219 -0.43 18.38 15.66
N GLY A 220 0.21 17.25 15.97
CA GLY A 220 0.47 16.81 17.33
C GLY A 220 1.85 17.21 17.86
N GLU A 221 1.96 17.33 19.18
CA GLU A 221 3.23 17.51 19.88
C GLU A 221 3.51 16.29 20.77
N TYR A 222 4.62 15.62 20.51
CA TYR A 222 4.99 14.38 21.19
C TYR A 222 6.40 14.52 21.75
N GLU A 223 6.53 14.36 23.06
CA GLU A 223 7.80 14.58 23.75
C GLU A 223 8.24 13.38 24.58
N LYS A 224 9.57 13.16 24.63
CA LYS A 224 10.25 12.33 25.65
C LYS A 224 9.67 10.91 25.81
N SER A 225 9.11 10.36 24.73
CA SER A 225 8.56 9.01 24.70
C SER A 225 9.65 8.00 24.36
N ARG A 226 9.70 6.89 25.11
CA ARG A 226 10.60 5.77 24.82
C ARG A 226 9.79 4.57 24.36
N LEU A 227 9.98 4.18 23.12
CA LEU A 227 9.32 3.09 22.45
C LEU A 227 10.38 2.07 22.03
N HIS A 228 10.08 0.79 22.23
CA HIS A 228 11.00 -0.30 21.94
C HIS A 228 10.24 -1.45 21.27
N LYS A 229 10.73 -1.91 20.11
CA LYS A 229 10.17 -3.06 19.37
C LYS A 229 8.69 -2.95 19.03
N LEU A 230 8.21 -1.76 18.69
CA LEU A 230 6.86 -1.57 18.19
C LEU A 230 6.82 -1.65 16.66
N ASP A 231 5.71 -2.13 16.12
CA ASP A 231 5.42 -2.10 14.69
C ASP A 231 4.58 -0.86 14.38
N MET A 232 5.14 0.04 13.58
CA MET A 232 4.58 1.34 13.22
C MET A 232 4.61 1.53 11.71
N ARG A 233 4.71 0.46 10.92
CA ARG A 233 4.83 0.54 9.46
C ARG A 233 3.76 1.43 8.84
N PHE A 234 4.16 2.23 7.86
CA PHE A 234 3.33 3.18 7.12
C PHE A 234 2.62 4.21 8.00
N SER A 235 3.08 4.45 9.23
CA SER A 235 2.57 5.56 10.06
C SER A 235 2.91 6.91 9.44
N VAL A 236 2.04 7.88 9.65
CA VAL A 236 2.24 9.26 9.17
C VAL A 236 2.20 10.22 10.33
N PHE A 237 3.22 11.06 10.43
CA PHE A 237 3.27 12.19 11.35
C PHE A 237 3.28 13.46 10.50
N GLU A 238 2.10 14.01 10.25
CA GLU A 238 1.93 15.21 9.46
C GLU A 238 1.88 16.46 10.36
N GLN A 239 2.69 17.46 10.04
CA GLN A 239 2.75 18.74 10.77
C GLN A 239 2.96 18.57 12.28
N CYS A 240 3.69 17.54 12.68
CA CYS A 240 3.93 17.21 14.08
C CYS A 240 5.25 17.79 14.59
N ARG A 241 5.33 18.00 15.91
CA ARG A 241 6.59 18.24 16.63
C ARG A 241 6.95 17.02 17.47
N LEU A 242 8.06 16.38 17.13
CA LEU A 242 8.57 15.20 17.83
C LEU A 242 9.89 15.55 18.53
N THR A 243 9.87 15.74 19.84
CA THR A 243 11.03 16.21 20.61
C THR A 243 11.50 15.14 21.60
N GLY A 244 12.75 14.69 21.50
CA GLY A 244 13.31 13.78 22.50
C GLY A 244 12.72 12.36 22.47
N ILE A 245 12.13 11.95 21.35
CA ILE A 245 11.55 10.61 21.20
C ILE A 245 12.63 9.57 20.90
N CYS A 246 12.59 8.44 21.60
CA CYS A 246 13.43 7.28 21.34
C CYS A 246 12.56 6.15 20.76
N LEU A 247 12.80 5.80 19.52
CA LEU A 247 12.16 4.70 18.78
C LEU A 247 13.24 3.65 18.52
N GLU A 248 13.55 2.84 19.53
CA GLU A 248 14.63 1.86 19.46
C GLU A 248 14.11 0.52 18.93
N GLN A 249 14.80 -0.05 17.94
CA GLN A 249 14.44 -1.36 17.37
C GLN A 249 12.97 -1.48 16.92
N CYS A 250 12.35 -0.37 16.51
CA CYS A 250 10.98 -0.34 16.01
C CYS A 250 10.95 -0.66 14.51
N ASN A 251 9.83 -1.19 14.03
CA ASN A 251 9.59 -1.35 12.60
C ASN A 251 8.83 -0.12 12.09
N MET A 252 9.51 0.71 11.30
CA MET A 252 9.02 1.99 10.78
C MET A 252 9.10 2.04 9.25
N GLU A 253 9.00 0.88 8.59
CA GLU A 253 8.96 0.76 7.13
C GLU A 253 7.90 1.70 6.54
N GLY A 254 8.26 2.50 5.54
CA GLY A 254 7.35 3.38 4.82
C GLY A 254 6.76 4.52 5.63
N CYS A 255 7.24 4.78 6.86
CA CYS A 255 6.79 5.91 7.67
C CYS A 255 7.05 7.26 6.97
N ARG A 256 6.17 8.24 7.19
CA ARG A 256 6.30 9.58 6.60
C ARG A 256 6.17 10.67 7.64
N PHE A 257 6.94 11.75 7.45
CA PHE A 257 6.96 12.90 8.35
C PHE A 257 6.72 14.24 7.61
N PRO A 258 5.63 14.39 6.83
CA PRO A 258 5.41 15.58 6.02
C PRO A 258 5.21 16.82 6.88
N ASP A 259 5.98 17.87 6.58
CA ASP A 259 5.96 19.18 7.26
C ASP A 259 6.15 19.11 8.79
N SER A 260 6.79 18.04 9.25
CA SER A 260 7.06 17.81 10.67
C SER A 260 8.44 18.33 11.07
N ARG A 261 8.63 18.55 12.37
CA ARG A 261 9.93 18.83 12.98
C ARG A 261 10.28 17.76 13.99
N ILE A 262 11.46 17.15 13.83
CA ILE A 262 11.99 16.15 14.73
C ILE A 262 13.28 16.68 15.33
N SER A 263 13.32 16.79 16.66
CA SER A 263 14.49 17.27 17.39
C SER A 263 14.88 16.33 18.53
N CYS A 264 16.19 16.16 18.73
CA CYS A 264 16.76 15.37 19.82
C CYS A 264 16.25 13.91 19.86
N ALA A 265 15.91 13.33 18.71
CA ALA A 265 15.30 12.00 18.62
C ALA A 265 16.34 10.91 18.32
N SER A 266 16.00 9.66 18.63
CA SER A 266 16.80 8.49 18.26
C SER A 266 15.94 7.44 17.60
N PHE A 267 16.40 6.93 16.45
CA PHE A 267 15.81 5.79 15.76
C PHE A 267 16.66 4.52 15.91
N GLU A 268 17.58 4.47 16.88
CA GLU A 268 18.63 3.45 16.96
C GLU A 268 18.13 2.00 16.74
N GLY A 269 18.77 1.30 15.80
CA GLY A 269 18.45 -0.09 15.48
C GLY A 269 17.08 -0.33 14.82
N SER A 270 16.34 0.73 14.47
CA SER A 270 15.03 0.61 13.83
C SER A 270 15.13 0.32 12.33
N ASN A 271 14.06 -0.26 11.80
CA ASN A 271 13.87 -0.41 10.35
C ASN A 271 13.16 0.81 9.79
N LEU A 272 13.85 1.61 8.97
CA LEU A 272 13.28 2.77 8.27
C LEU A 272 13.15 2.54 6.75
N THR A 273 13.18 1.29 6.29
CA THR A 273 13.08 0.95 4.87
C THR A 273 11.96 1.73 4.17
N GLY A 274 12.30 2.49 3.14
CA GLY A 274 11.35 3.28 2.35
C GLY A 274 10.65 4.43 3.09
N ALA A 275 11.12 4.82 4.28
CA ALA A 275 10.60 5.97 5.02
C ALA A 275 10.94 7.29 4.30
N ASP A 276 10.15 8.34 4.55
CA ASP A 276 10.29 9.63 3.90
C ASP A 276 10.45 10.79 4.89
N PHE A 277 11.66 11.37 4.91
CA PHE A 277 12.02 12.57 5.68
C PHE A 277 12.20 13.81 4.80
N THR A 278 11.89 13.75 3.50
CA THR A 278 12.18 14.84 2.53
C THR A 278 11.44 16.13 2.82
N ARG A 279 10.33 16.10 3.56
CA ARG A 279 9.57 17.27 4.01
C ARG A 279 9.63 17.49 5.53
N CYS A 280 10.61 16.89 6.20
CA CYS A 280 10.80 17.01 7.64
C CYS A 280 11.99 17.92 7.95
N GLU A 281 11.95 18.67 9.05
CA GLU A 281 13.12 19.26 9.68
C GLU A 281 13.73 18.25 10.66
N LEU A 282 15.05 18.01 10.55
CA LEU A 282 15.80 17.08 11.41
C LEU A 282 16.87 17.86 12.17
N GLU A 283 16.83 17.84 13.50
CA GLU A 283 17.80 18.51 14.36
C GLU A 283 18.28 17.55 15.46
N GLN A 284 19.57 17.27 15.53
CA GLN A 284 20.14 16.36 16.55
C GLN A 284 19.44 14.98 16.59
N VAL A 285 19.24 14.37 15.42
CA VAL A 285 18.58 13.06 15.27
C VAL A 285 19.64 11.98 15.06
N SER A 286 19.53 10.88 15.82
CA SER A 286 20.40 9.72 15.66
C SER A 286 19.77 8.63 14.77
N PHE A 287 20.53 8.21 13.76
CA PHE A 287 20.24 7.07 12.89
C PHE A 287 21.25 5.92 13.10
N THR A 288 21.88 5.83 14.28
CA THR A 288 22.88 4.78 14.54
C THR A 288 22.27 3.39 14.41
N GLY A 289 22.89 2.54 13.58
CA GLY A 289 22.46 1.15 13.39
C GLY A 289 21.08 0.97 12.75
N THR A 290 20.51 2.02 12.14
CA THR A 290 19.23 1.91 11.42
C THR A 290 19.39 1.32 10.04
N GLU A 291 18.42 0.51 9.62
CA GLU A 291 18.24 0.09 8.23
C GLU A 291 17.61 1.24 7.43
N LEU A 292 18.31 1.72 6.41
CA LEU A 292 17.94 2.91 5.64
C LEU A 292 17.64 2.63 4.16
N THR A 293 17.54 1.36 3.74
CA THR A 293 17.20 0.98 2.35
C THR A 293 16.01 1.75 1.80
N GLY A 294 16.23 2.55 0.76
CA GLY A 294 15.18 3.35 0.13
C GLY A 294 14.64 4.52 0.97
N THR A 295 15.23 4.81 2.14
CA THR A 295 14.85 5.96 2.97
C THR A 295 15.21 7.24 2.26
N LYS A 296 14.29 8.20 2.21
CA LYS A 296 14.49 9.46 1.50
C LYS A 296 14.87 10.59 2.45
N PHE A 297 15.97 11.27 2.15
CA PHE A 297 16.41 12.49 2.83
C PHE A 297 16.60 13.64 1.83
N ARG A 298 16.46 14.90 2.29
CA ARG A 298 16.96 16.02 1.49
C ARG A 298 18.49 16.00 1.49
N SER A 299 19.08 16.22 0.32
CA SER A 299 20.53 16.17 0.10
C SER A 299 21.26 17.13 1.04
N GLU A 300 20.64 18.26 1.37
CA GLU A 300 21.18 19.33 2.20
C GLU A 300 21.20 18.98 3.69
N GLN A 301 20.40 18.00 4.13
CA GLN A 301 20.32 17.57 5.53
C GLN A 301 21.40 16.55 5.89
N VAL A 302 21.77 15.70 4.94
CA VAL A 302 22.65 14.54 5.15
C VAL A 302 23.97 14.87 5.84
N PRO A 303 24.69 15.98 5.52
CA PRO A 303 25.94 16.32 6.20
C PRO A 303 25.84 16.41 7.74
N PHE A 304 24.65 16.61 8.28
CA PHE A 304 24.40 16.78 9.71
C PHE A 304 23.82 15.53 10.40
N LEU A 305 23.53 14.46 9.64
CA LEU A 305 22.88 13.24 10.14
C LEU A 305 23.89 12.18 10.64
N ASN A 306 25.19 12.37 10.40
CA ASN A 306 26.26 11.44 10.79
C ASN A 306 26.03 9.99 10.28
N LEU A 307 25.50 9.84 9.07
CA LEU A 307 25.27 8.52 8.45
C LEU A 307 26.59 7.85 8.09
N THR A 308 26.65 6.52 8.20
CA THR A 308 27.81 5.73 7.76
C THR A 308 27.86 5.64 6.22
N PRO A 309 29.01 5.28 5.62
CA PRO A 309 29.10 5.04 4.18
C PRO A 309 28.09 4.01 3.67
N ASP A 310 27.88 2.92 4.41
CA ASP A 310 26.92 1.86 4.03
C ASP A 310 25.49 2.42 4.04
N GLN A 311 25.13 3.16 5.09
CA GLN A 311 23.83 3.83 5.18
C GLN A 311 23.57 4.84 4.04
N LEU A 312 24.61 5.53 3.58
CA LEU A 312 24.52 6.45 2.45
C LEU A 312 24.35 5.75 1.11
N GLN A 313 24.80 4.50 0.98
CA GLN A 313 24.62 3.71 -0.23
C GLN A 313 23.17 3.25 -0.39
N ASP A 314 22.50 2.99 0.73
CA ASP A 314 21.14 2.44 0.77
C ASP A 314 20.05 3.53 0.79
N ALA A 315 20.38 4.73 1.30
CA ALA A 315 19.47 5.87 1.31
C ALA A 315 19.33 6.55 -0.06
N ILE A 316 18.16 7.16 -0.29
CA ILE A 316 17.85 7.97 -1.47
C ILE A 316 17.99 9.45 -1.12
N LEU A 317 18.83 10.16 -1.87
CA LEU A 317 19.02 11.60 -1.71
C LEU A 317 18.17 12.37 -2.72
N VAL A 318 17.25 13.18 -2.21
CA VAL A 318 16.40 14.05 -3.01
C VAL A 318 16.96 15.45 -2.96
N ARG A 319 17.06 16.11 -4.11
CA ARG A 319 17.38 17.55 -4.17
C ARG A 319 16.07 18.32 -4.24
N GLU A 320 16.00 19.46 -3.58
CA GLU A 320 14.93 20.40 -3.90
C GLU A 320 15.13 20.87 -5.34
N GLU A 321 14.16 20.56 -6.21
CA GLU A 321 14.06 21.25 -7.49
C GLU A 321 13.76 22.71 -7.17
N THR A 322 14.71 23.58 -7.49
CA THR A 322 14.52 25.03 -7.41
C THR A 322 13.38 25.37 -8.36
N ALA A 323 12.27 25.87 -7.80
CA ALA A 323 11.09 26.31 -8.54
C ALA A 323 11.40 27.47 -9.49
#